data_AF-A0A8C5P7K0-F1
#
_entry.id   AF-A0A8C5P7K0-F1
#
_cell.length_a   1.000
_cell.length_b   1.000
_cell.length_c   1.000
_cell.angle_alpha   90.00
_cell.angle_beta   90.00
_cell.angle_gamma   90.00
#
_symmetry.space_group_name_H-M   'P 1'
#
loop_
_entity.id
_entity.type
_entity.pdbx_description
1 polymer ?
#
loop_
_entity_poly.entity_id
_entity_poly.type
_entity_poly.pdbx_seq_one_letter_code
_entity_poly.pdbx_strand_id
1 'polypeptide(L)'
;MRDLEKMPSRERHYNLTKEENKALKNLQNDSNIVIKPADKGGGTVILSKEAYDTEVLRILSDTSTYEPLKGDPINGIRSKLNALLLEGKENEILNEKEYDYLKMEYIKTPHIYILPKIHKSLTHPPGRPIVAGINSITSRLSEYVDILLQPIVQEVPSYLKDTISMLNLLQGLQYQTGDIMVTCDVNALYSSIPHLKGLSVVGEVLSQTHKIPVDQISYILKSMEFILNNNYFKFENDFFIQRKGTAMGTKFAPSYANLYMAGWESQFVYGSHSWAQHKILSYRRYIDDVFFVWRGAEEDLISFLNGLDNLEWGIKLDRKWSVDK
;
A
#
# COMPACT_ATOMS: atom_id res chain seq x y z
N MET A 1 49.25 -9.45 -18.99
CA MET A 1 49.28 -8.82 -17.65
C MET A 1 49.20 -7.32 -17.88
N ARG A 2 48.13 -6.64 -17.46
CA ARG A 2 48.04 -5.17 -17.57
C ARG A 2 48.86 -4.58 -16.42
N ASP A 3 49.81 -3.69 -16.72
CA ASP A 3 50.69 -3.02 -15.75
C ASP A 3 49.86 -2.30 -14.67
N LEU A 4 49.80 -2.90 -13.48
CA LEU A 4 49.16 -2.31 -12.29
C LEU A 4 49.88 -1.02 -11.83
N GLU A 5 51.13 -0.81 -12.24
CA GLU A 5 51.95 0.35 -11.88
C GLU A 5 51.57 1.64 -12.63
N LYS A 6 50.74 1.55 -13.69
CA LYS A 6 50.29 2.72 -14.49
C LYS A 6 48.91 3.24 -14.09
N MET A 7 48.28 2.71 -13.03
CA MET A 7 47.03 3.28 -12.54
C MET A 7 47.34 4.55 -11.74
N PRO A 8 46.84 5.74 -12.16
CA PRO A 8 47.03 6.96 -11.40
C PRO A 8 46.45 6.78 -10.00
N SER A 9 47.18 7.20 -8.96
CA SER A 9 46.65 7.23 -7.60
C SER A 9 45.42 8.14 -7.61
N ARG A 10 44.21 7.58 -7.54
CA ARG A 10 43.01 8.36 -7.32
C ARG A 10 43.13 9.00 -5.95
N GLU A 11 43.51 10.27 -5.90
CA GLU A 11 43.33 11.07 -4.70
C GLU A 11 41.86 10.95 -4.29
N ARG A 12 41.62 10.36 -3.12
CA ARG A 12 40.26 10.26 -2.57
C ARG A 12 39.86 11.64 -2.09
N HIS A 13 39.25 12.41 -2.97
CA HIS A 13 38.52 13.60 -2.56
C HIS A 13 37.27 13.15 -1.78
N TYR A 14 37.26 13.45 -0.49
CA TYR A 14 36.08 13.30 0.34
C TYR A 14 35.21 14.54 0.14
N ASN A 15 33.93 14.33 -0.14
CA ASN A 15 32.95 15.43 -0.28
C ASN A 15 32.62 16.12 1.06
N LEU A 16 33.21 15.64 2.17
CA LEU A 16 32.97 16.11 3.52
C LEU A 16 34.30 16.32 4.23
N THR A 17 34.39 17.41 4.98
CA THR A 17 35.49 17.69 5.90
C THR A 17 35.54 16.67 7.04
N LYS A 18 36.66 16.64 7.77
CA LYS A 18 36.79 15.78 8.97
C LYS A 18 35.78 16.16 10.06
N GLU A 19 35.49 17.45 10.18
CA GLU A 19 34.54 17.99 11.16
C GLU A 19 33.11 17.59 10.82
N GLU A 20 32.69 17.73 9.56
CA GLU A 20 31.37 17.27 9.10
C GLU A 20 31.21 15.76 9.26
N ASN A 21 32.23 14.97 8.92
CA ASN A 21 32.20 13.52 9.15
C ASN A 21 32.06 13.17 10.65
N LYS A 22 32.73 13.92 11.53
CA LYS A 22 32.60 13.74 12.98
C LYS A 22 31.21 14.14 13.45
N ALA A 23 30.66 15.25 12.96
CA ALA A 23 29.31 15.70 13.29
C ALA A 23 28.25 14.68 12.83
N LEU A 24 28.36 14.14 11.62
CA LEU A 24 27.47 13.09 11.12
C LEU A 24 27.54 11.81 11.96
N LYS A 25 28.75 11.40 12.37
CA LYS A 25 28.92 10.25 13.28
C LYS A 25 28.30 10.51 14.65
N ASN A 26 28.48 11.71 15.20
CA ASN A 26 27.87 12.07 16.47
C ASN A 26 26.33 12.03 16.37
N LEU A 27 25.77 12.61 15.30
CA LEU A 27 24.33 12.63 15.06
C LEU A 27 23.75 11.22 14.83
N GLN A 28 24.48 10.36 14.11
CA GLN A 28 24.08 8.97 13.88
C GLN A 28 24.06 8.14 15.18
N ASN A 29 24.94 8.47 16.13
CA ASN A 29 25.09 7.73 17.38
C ASN A 29 24.29 8.34 18.55
N ASP A 30 23.59 9.45 18.35
CA ASP A 30 22.75 10.06 19.38
C ASP A 30 21.43 9.28 19.53
N SER A 31 21.31 8.53 20.63
CA SER A 31 20.13 7.72 20.94
C SER A 31 18.92 8.54 21.38
N ASN A 32 19.07 9.85 21.62
CA ASN A 32 17.99 10.73 22.05
C ASN A 32 17.20 11.32 20.88
N ILE A 33 17.63 11.08 19.64
CA ILE A 33 16.97 11.59 18.44
C ILE A 33 16.64 10.47 17.46
N VAL A 34 15.65 10.73 16.62
CA VAL A 34 15.29 9.88 15.50
C VAL A 34 15.25 10.74 14.24
N ILE A 35 15.99 10.31 13.22
CA ILE A 35 16.06 11.00 11.93
C ILE A 35 15.25 10.19 10.91
N LYS A 36 14.25 10.82 10.29
CA LYS A 36 13.40 10.20 9.26
C LYS A 36 13.18 11.17 8.10
N PRO A 37 13.00 10.65 6.87
CA PRO A 37 12.48 11.47 5.80
C PRO A 37 11.02 11.88 6.12
N ALA A 38 10.64 13.06 5.69
CA ALA A 38 9.26 13.52 5.72
C ALA A 38 8.40 12.66 4.78
N ASP A 39 7.13 12.49 5.14
CA ASP A 39 6.15 11.73 4.34
C ASP A 39 5.93 12.34 2.93
N LYS A 40 6.00 13.67 2.84
CA LYS A 40 5.86 14.44 1.58
C LYS A 40 6.84 15.62 1.61
N GLY A 41 7.31 16.04 0.43
CA GLY A 41 8.13 17.24 0.25
C GLY A 41 9.65 17.05 0.38
N GLY A 42 10.14 15.81 0.53
CA GLY A 42 11.57 15.50 0.47
C GLY A 42 12.43 16.01 1.62
N GLY A 43 11.84 16.59 2.66
CA GLY A 43 12.56 17.10 3.83
C GLY A 43 13.09 16.01 4.76
N THR A 44 14.13 16.33 5.53
CA THR A 44 14.63 15.51 6.64
C THR A 44 14.06 16.03 7.96
N VAL A 45 13.51 15.14 8.78
CA VAL A 45 12.91 15.47 10.08
C VAL A 45 13.74 14.85 11.20
N ILE A 46 14.09 15.68 12.17
CA ILE A 46 14.75 15.26 13.41
C ILE A 46 13.71 15.38 14.53
N LEU A 47 13.41 14.26 15.20
CA LEU A 47 12.51 14.19 16.33
C LEU A 47 13.30 13.79 17.57
N SER A 48 12.86 14.19 18.76
CA SER A 48 13.30 13.51 19.97
C SER A 48 12.81 12.06 19.95
N LYS A 49 13.58 11.16 20.54
CA LYS A 49 13.21 9.74 20.68
C LYS A 49 11.87 9.59 21.39
N GLU A 50 11.64 10.37 22.44
CA GLU A 50 10.38 10.43 23.18
C GLU A 50 9.18 10.80 22.30
N ALA A 51 9.29 11.85 21.48
CA ALA A 51 8.19 12.27 20.61
C ALA A 51 7.89 11.22 19.52
N TYR A 52 8.93 10.61 18.97
CA TYR A 52 8.80 9.54 18.00
C TYR A 52 8.10 8.31 18.62
N ASP A 53 8.56 7.86 19.79
CA ASP A 53 8.00 6.68 20.45
C ASP A 53 6.57 6.91 20.90
N THR A 54 6.25 8.10 21.42
CA THR A 54 4.89 8.51 21.78
C THR A 54 3.95 8.40 20.58
N GLU A 55 4.36 8.89 19.41
CA GLU A 55 3.52 8.81 18.20
C GLU A 55 3.36 7.38 17.69
N VAL A 56 4.41 6.55 17.74
CA VAL A 56 4.30 5.13 17.38
C VAL A 56 3.35 4.41 18.33
N LEU A 57 3.48 4.60 19.63
CA LEU A 57 2.61 3.99 20.64
C LEU A 57 1.17 4.49 20.52
N ARG A 58 0.96 5.77 20.19
CA ARG A 58 -0.38 6.30 19.88
C ARG A 58 -1.00 5.56 18.70
N ILE A 59 -0.25 5.26 17.64
CA ILE A 59 -0.75 4.46 16.51
C ILE A 59 -1.05 3.02 16.95
N LEU A 60 -0.15 2.39 17.69
CA LEU A 60 -0.29 1.00 18.15
C LEU A 60 -1.38 0.82 19.23
N SER A 61 -1.82 1.91 19.87
CA SER A 61 -2.94 1.90 20.81
C SER A 61 -4.31 1.71 20.17
N ASP A 62 -4.42 1.80 18.83
CA ASP A 62 -5.65 1.45 18.12
C ASP A 62 -5.87 -0.07 18.14
N THR A 63 -6.58 -0.54 19.17
CA THR A 63 -6.91 -1.95 19.38
C THR A 63 -7.87 -2.52 18.34
N SER A 64 -8.45 -1.68 17.47
CA SER A 64 -9.25 -2.17 16.33
C SER A 64 -8.37 -2.61 15.16
N THR A 65 -7.13 -2.13 15.11
CA THR A 65 -6.17 -2.40 14.03
C THR A 65 -4.99 -3.23 14.49
N TYR A 66 -4.46 -2.99 15.69
CA TYR A 66 -3.24 -3.62 16.20
C TYR A 66 -3.51 -4.41 17.48
N GLU A 67 -2.82 -5.55 17.60
CA GLU A 67 -2.86 -6.39 18.80
C GLU A 67 -1.42 -6.65 19.27
N PRO A 68 -1.10 -6.41 20.56
CA PRO A 68 0.18 -6.80 21.14
C PRO A 68 0.27 -8.32 21.29
N LEU A 69 1.43 -8.88 20.97
CA LEU A 69 1.73 -10.30 21.08
C LEU A 69 2.58 -10.60 22.32
N LYS A 70 2.38 -11.78 22.91
CA LYS A 70 3.16 -12.24 24.07
C LYS A 70 4.63 -12.57 23.75
N GLY A 71 4.98 -12.68 22.47
CA GLY A 71 6.31 -13.05 22.01
C GLY A 71 6.37 -13.22 20.49
N ASP A 72 7.51 -13.64 19.97
CA ASP A 72 7.74 -13.82 18.54
C ASP A 72 6.88 -14.99 17.98
N PRO A 73 5.91 -14.73 17.08
CA PRO A 73 5.03 -15.76 16.53
C PRO A 73 5.68 -16.59 15.41
N ILE A 74 6.94 -16.32 15.04
CA ILE A 74 7.58 -16.81 13.80
C ILE A 74 7.47 -18.31 13.58
N ASN A 75 7.64 -19.13 14.62
CA ASN A 75 7.62 -20.59 14.48
C ASN A 75 6.24 -21.09 14.04
N GLY A 76 5.18 -20.58 14.65
CA GLY A 76 3.80 -20.94 14.28
C GLY A 76 3.44 -20.46 12.88
N ILE A 77 3.89 -19.25 12.51
CA ILE A 77 3.68 -18.70 11.16
C ILE A 77 4.43 -19.53 10.12
N ARG A 78 5.68 -19.93 10.40
CA ARG A 78 6.50 -20.76 9.51
C ARG A 78 5.85 -22.12 9.25
N SER A 79 5.33 -22.79 10.28
CA SER A 79 4.63 -24.06 10.10
C SER A 79 3.40 -23.92 9.20
N LYS A 80 2.61 -22.86 9.39
CA LYS A 80 1.44 -22.56 8.54
C LYS A 80 1.85 -22.24 7.09
N LEU A 81 2.91 -21.47 6.90
CA LEU A 81 3.44 -21.17 5.57
C LEU A 81 3.85 -22.45 4.86
N ASN A 82 4.64 -23.31 5.51
CA ASN A 82 5.09 -24.57 4.91
C ASN A 82 3.92 -25.47 4.50
N ALA A 83 2.85 -25.52 5.30
CA ALA A 83 1.65 -26.26 4.95
C ALA A 83 0.95 -25.67 3.70
N LEU A 84 0.81 -24.34 3.63
CA LEU A 84 0.25 -23.66 2.46
C LEU A 84 1.10 -23.88 1.19
N LEU A 85 2.42 -23.85 1.32
CA LEU A 85 3.32 -24.10 0.18
C LEU A 85 3.26 -25.56 -0.28
N LEU A 86 3.18 -26.50 0.66
CA LEU A 86 3.05 -27.92 0.35
C LEU A 86 1.72 -28.20 -0.36
N GLU A 87 0.61 -27.62 0.11
CA GLU A 87 -0.69 -27.70 -0.57
C GLU A 87 -0.60 -27.19 -2.01
N GLY A 88 0.04 -26.05 -2.23
CA GLY A 88 0.22 -25.50 -3.59
C GLY A 88 1.05 -26.41 -4.50
N LYS A 89 2.06 -27.06 -3.95
CA LYS A 89 2.93 -28.01 -4.68
C LYS A 89 2.20 -29.31 -5.02
N GLU A 90 1.49 -29.90 -4.05
CA GLU A 90 0.77 -31.17 -4.22
C GLU A 90 -0.40 -31.05 -5.20
N ASN A 91 -1.03 -29.88 -5.28
CA ASN A 91 -2.08 -29.59 -6.26
C ASN A 91 -1.55 -29.07 -7.61
N GLU A 92 -0.23 -29.12 -7.85
CA GLU A 92 0.41 -28.65 -9.09
C GLU A 92 0.16 -27.16 -9.44
N ILE A 93 -0.26 -26.36 -8.44
CA ILE A 93 -0.45 -24.91 -8.58
C ILE A 93 0.89 -24.19 -8.54
N LEU A 94 1.83 -24.68 -7.73
CA LEU A 94 3.21 -24.20 -7.66
C LEU A 94 4.13 -25.15 -8.41
N ASN A 95 4.94 -24.61 -9.32
CA ASN A 95 6.07 -25.35 -9.87
C ASN A 95 7.26 -25.39 -8.89
N GLU A 96 8.26 -26.24 -9.17
CA GLU A 96 9.40 -26.45 -8.27
C GLU A 96 10.16 -25.15 -7.97
N LYS A 97 10.34 -24.28 -8.97
CA LYS A 97 11.06 -23.00 -8.80
C LYS A 97 10.27 -22.03 -7.93
N GLU A 98 8.96 -21.98 -8.10
CA GLU A 98 8.09 -21.15 -7.26
C GLU A 98 8.08 -21.64 -5.82
N TYR A 99 7.95 -22.95 -5.61
CA TYR A 99 8.00 -23.55 -4.28
C TYR A 99 9.33 -23.27 -3.57
N ASP A 100 10.46 -23.49 -4.25
CA ASP A 100 11.80 -23.23 -3.71
C ASP A 100 12.04 -21.75 -3.45
N TYR A 101 11.54 -20.88 -4.33
CA TYR A 101 11.59 -19.44 -4.12
C TYR A 101 10.76 -19.04 -2.90
N LEU A 102 9.53 -19.55 -2.75
CA LEU A 102 8.65 -19.20 -1.63
C LEU A 102 9.15 -19.74 -0.29
N LYS A 103 9.90 -20.84 -0.30
CA LYS A 103 10.53 -21.39 0.90
C LYS A 103 11.68 -20.49 1.37
N MET A 104 11.54 -19.93 2.57
CA MET A 104 12.54 -19.03 3.15
C MET A 104 13.40 -19.74 4.20
N GLU A 105 14.70 -19.84 3.94
CA GLU A 105 15.68 -20.31 4.92
C GLU A 105 15.92 -19.25 6.01
N TYR A 106 16.26 -18.04 5.57
CA TYR A 106 16.58 -16.90 6.44
C TYR A 106 15.40 -15.94 6.49
N ILE A 107 14.87 -15.71 7.69
CA ILE A 107 13.80 -14.75 7.95
C ILE A 107 14.29 -13.67 8.89
N LYS A 108 14.01 -12.42 8.51
CA LYS A 108 14.24 -11.24 9.33
C LYS A 108 12.92 -10.82 9.97
N THR A 109 12.97 -10.54 11.28
CA THR A 109 11.82 -9.98 11.98
C THR A 109 11.48 -8.60 11.40
N PRO A 110 10.27 -8.39 10.85
CA PRO A 110 9.84 -7.08 10.40
C PRO A 110 9.74 -6.10 11.57
N HIS A 111 9.97 -4.81 11.31
CA HIS A 111 9.82 -3.76 12.32
C HIS A 111 9.02 -2.59 11.76
N ILE A 112 8.31 -1.88 12.63
CA ILE A 112 7.57 -0.68 12.25
C ILE A 112 8.43 0.56 12.41
N TYR A 113 8.25 1.53 11.51
CA TYR A 113 8.72 2.89 11.67
C TYR A 113 7.68 3.88 11.15
N ILE A 114 7.80 5.16 11.52
CA ILE A 114 6.89 6.20 11.03
C ILE A 114 7.61 7.22 10.14
N LEU A 115 6.89 7.73 9.14
CA LEU A 115 7.27 8.90 8.35
C LEU A 115 6.46 10.13 8.82
N PRO A 116 7.09 11.22 9.28
CA PRO A 116 6.36 12.38 9.80
C PRO A 116 5.61 13.14 8.70
N LYS A 117 4.30 13.37 8.89
CA LYS A 117 3.45 14.15 7.98
C LYS A 117 3.52 15.65 8.28
N ILE A 118 4.69 16.26 8.03
CA ILE A 118 4.94 17.69 8.31
C ILE A 118 4.03 18.66 7.53
N HIS A 119 3.43 18.21 6.43
CA HIS A 119 2.41 18.96 5.68
C HIS A 119 1.05 19.06 6.41
N LYS A 120 0.84 18.27 7.47
CA LYS A 120 -0.36 18.34 8.33
C LYS A 120 -0.11 19.15 9.59
N SER A 121 1.07 19.03 10.19
CA SER A 121 1.47 19.80 11.38
C SER A 121 2.99 19.85 11.48
N LEU A 122 3.55 21.03 11.77
CA LEU A 122 4.99 21.22 11.97
C LEU A 122 5.44 20.94 13.40
N THR A 123 4.55 21.06 14.39
CA THR A 123 4.89 20.91 15.82
C THR A 123 4.73 19.48 16.31
N HIS A 124 3.64 18.81 15.90
CA HIS A 124 3.35 17.42 16.23
C HIS A 124 2.87 16.70 14.96
N PRO A 125 3.77 16.41 14.02
CA PRO A 125 3.42 15.76 12.76
C PRO A 125 2.89 14.34 13.03
N PRO A 126 1.68 14.00 12.57
CA PRO A 126 1.21 12.61 12.62
C PRO A 126 2.15 11.68 11.85
N GLY A 127 2.35 10.46 12.34
CA GLY A 127 3.17 9.45 11.68
C GLY A 127 2.41 8.68 10.60
N ARG A 128 3.03 8.41 9.44
CA ARG A 128 2.62 7.32 8.54
C ARG A 128 3.35 6.04 8.95
N PRO A 129 2.65 5.02 9.49
CA PRO A 129 3.30 3.76 9.85
C PRO A 129 3.71 2.98 8.60
N ILE A 130 4.92 2.45 8.60
CA ILE A 130 5.46 1.57 7.57
C ILE A 130 6.07 0.34 8.25
N VAL A 131 5.71 -0.85 7.77
CA VAL A 131 6.31 -2.11 8.22
C VAL A 131 7.44 -2.47 7.26
N ALA A 132 8.68 -2.46 7.78
CA ALA A 132 9.86 -2.86 7.04
C ALA A 132 9.93 -4.40 6.91
N GLY A 133 9.21 -4.95 5.94
CA GLY A 133 9.06 -6.40 5.74
C GLY A 133 10.12 -7.09 4.88
N ILE A 134 11.26 -6.45 4.57
CA ILE A 134 12.28 -7.05 3.69
C ILE A 134 12.81 -8.35 4.31
N ASN A 135 12.70 -9.45 3.55
CA ASN A 135 13.04 -10.80 3.97
C ASN A 135 12.27 -11.28 5.22
N SER A 136 11.06 -10.75 5.45
CA SER A 136 10.14 -11.28 6.47
C SER A 136 9.42 -12.55 5.98
N ILE A 137 8.81 -13.30 6.90
CA ILE A 137 8.15 -14.58 6.60
C ILE A 137 7.08 -14.50 5.50
N THR A 138 6.44 -13.34 5.32
CA THR A 138 5.40 -13.13 4.30
C THR A 138 5.95 -12.50 3.02
N SER A 139 7.21 -12.05 2.97
CA SER A 139 7.67 -11.13 1.92
C SER A 139 7.71 -11.75 0.53
N ARG A 140 8.14 -13.02 0.42
CA ARG A 140 8.22 -13.72 -0.87
C ARG A 140 6.84 -14.16 -1.37
N LEU A 141 5.98 -14.62 -0.46
CA LEU A 141 4.58 -14.93 -0.80
C LEU A 141 3.83 -13.66 -1.26
N SER A 142 4.07 -12.54 -0.59
CA SER A 142 3.54 -11.24 -1.01
C SER A 142 4.07 -10.80 -2.38
N GLU A 143 5.32 -11.10 -2.72
CA GLU A 143 5.85 -10.80 -4.07
C GLU A 143 5.17 -11.66 -5.13
N TYR A 144 5.06 -12.96 -4.86
CA TYR A 144 4.41 -13.92 -5.75
C TYR A 144 2.95 -13.54 -6.02
N VAL A 145 2.17 -13.26 -4.98
CA VAL A 145 0.78 -12.81 -5.13
C VAL A 145 0.70 -11.50 -5.91
N ASP A 146 1.58 -10.52 -5.63
CA ASP A 146 1.59 -9.27 -6.38
C ASP A 146 1.79 -9.50 -7.88
N ILE A 147 2.77 -10.32 -8.27
CA ILE A 147 3.05 -10.67 -9.67
C ILE A 147 1.81 -11.25 -10.36
N LEU A 148 1.03 -12.09 -9.67
CA LEU A 148 -0.18 -12.68 -10.22
C LEU A 148 -1.34 -11.68 -10.36
N LEU A 149 -1.45 -10.72 -9.42
CA LEU A 149 -2.54 -9.75 -9.41
C LEU A 149 -2.31 -8.57 -10.35
N GLN A 150 -1.05 -8.17 -10.58
CA GLN A 150 -0.69 -6.98 -11.37
C GLN A 150 -1.28 -6.95 -12.80
N PRO A 151 -1.30 -8.05 -13.58
CA PRO A 151 -1.97 -8.04 -14.88
C PRO A 151 -3.46 -7.72 -14.78
N ILE A 152 -4.15 -8.25 -13.78
CA ILE A 152 -5.58 -8.01 -13.56
C ILE A 152 -5.83 -6.57 -13.14
N VAL A 153 -4.97 -6.02 -12.27
CA VAL A 153 -5.03 -4.61 -11.85
C VAL A 153 -4.95 -3.67 -13.06
N GLN A 154 -4.07 -3.96 -14.02
CA GLN A 154 -3.91 -3.10 -15.20
C GLN A 154 -5.09 -3.14 -16.18
N GLU A 155 -5.96 -4.13 -16.04
CA GLU A 155 -7.15 -4.30 -16.87
C GLU A 155 -8.41 -3.66 -16.26
N VAL A 156 -8.38 -3.24 -14.98
CA VAL A 156 -9.57 -2.64 -14.37
C VAL A 156 -9.89 -1.29 -15.03
N PRO A 157 -11.17 -0.96 -15.30
CA PRO A 157 -11.54 0.22 -16.11
C PRO A 157 -11.07 1.56 -15.55
N SER A 158 -10.96 1.66 -14.23
CA SER A 158 -10.52 2.86 -13.52
C SER A 158 -9.00 3.01 -13.45
N TYR A 159 -8.22 1.98 -13.80
CA TYR A 159 -6.77 1.98 -13.57
C TYR A 159 -6.07 3.15 -14.24
N LEU A 160 -5.28 3.87 -13.45
CA LEU A 160 -4.38 4.92 -13.92
C LEU A 160 -2.94 4.54 -13.57
N LYS A 161 -2.09 4.41 -14.58
CA LYS A 161 -0.71 3.95 -14.41
C LYS A 161 0.21 4.99 -13.78
N ASP A 162 0.14 6.23 -14.25
CA ASP A 162 1.05 7.31 -13.87
C ASP A 162 0.53 8.68 -14.34
N THR A 163 1.24 9.74 -13.95
CA THR A 163 0.94 11.12 -14.33
C THR A 163 0.95 11.35 -15.84
N ILE A 164 1.80 10.66 -16.59
CA ILE A 164 1.87 10.82 -18.06
C ILE A 164 0.58 10.26 -18.69
N SER A 165 0.14 9.10 -18.23
CA SER A 165 -1.12 8.48 -18.66
C SER A 165 -2.32 9.39 -18.35
N MET A 166 -2.28 10.10 -17.22
CA MET A 166 -3.29 11.09 -16.86
C MET A 166 -3.32 12.29 -17.80
N LEU A 167 -2.16 12.88 -18.09
CA LEU A 167 -2.06 14.03 -19.01
C LEU A 167 -2.56 13.67 -20.42
N ASN A 168 -2.17 12.50 -20.93
CA ASN A 168 -2.64 12.02 -22.23
C ASN A 168 -4.15 11.82 -22.25
N LEU A 169 -4.73 11.27 -21.17
CA LEU A 169 -6.18 11.13 -21.02
C LEU A 169 -6.87 12.50 -21.05
N LEU A 170 -6.41 13.45 -20.24
CA LEU A 170 -7.01 14.79 -20.15
C LEU A 170 -6.99 15.55 -21.48
N GLN A 171 -5.92 15.39 -22.28
CA GLN A 171 -5.79 16.00 -23.61
C GLN A 171 -6.78 15.41 -24.63
N GLY A 172 -7.15 14.14 -24.47
CA GLY A 172 -8.08 13.45 -25.37
C GLY A 172 -9.56 13.68 -25.06
N LEU A 173 -9.90 14.15 -23.85
CA LEU A 173 -11.28 14.37 -23.45
C LEU A 173 -11.91 15.56 -24.18
N GLN A 174 -13.14 15.38 -24.64
CA GLN A 174 -13.97 16.43 -25.25
C GLN A 174 -14.91 17.01 -24.18
N TYR A 175 -14.50 18.15 -23.63
CA TYR A 175 -15.24 18.86 -22.59
C TYR A 175 -16.38 19.70 -23.18
N GLN A 176 -17.44 19.87 -22.39
CA GLN A 176 -18.55 20.77 -22.66
C GLN A 176 -18.62 21.88 -21.61
N THR A 177 -19.22 23.00 -21.97
CA THR A 177 -19.53 24.06 -20.99
C THR A 177 -20.41 23.49 -19.88
N GLY A 178 -19.98 23.66 -18.63
CA GLY A 178 -20.65 23.11 -17.46
C GLY A 178 -20.20 21.69 -17.05
N ASP A 179 -19.23 21.07 -17.76
CA ASP A 179 -18.58 19.87 -17.24
C ASP A 179 -17.79 20.20 -15.95
N ILE A 180 -18.00 19.41 -14.90
CA ILE A 180 -17.41 19.61 -13.58
C ILE A 180 -16.26 18.61 -13.39
N MET A 181 -15.06 19.11 -13.07
CA MET A 181 -13.92 18.26 -12.71
C MET A 181 -14.00 17.92 -11.23
N VAL A 182 -13.82 16.64 -10.90
CA VAL A 182 -13.93 16.13 -9.53
C VAL A 182 -12.69 15.35 -9.17
N THR A 183 -12.17 15.58 -7.97
CA THR A 183 -11.12 14.76 -7.36
C THR A 183 -11.61 14.21 -6.03
N CYS A 184 -11.34 12.94 -5.75
CA CYS A 184 -11.55 12.34 -4.46
C CYS A 184 -10.26 11.70 -3.93
N ASP A 185 -10.08 11.67 -2.62
CA ASP A 185 -9.03 10.92 -1.92
C ASP A 185 -9.70 9.86 -1.03
N VAL A 186 -9.28 8.60 -1.13
CA VAL A 186 -9.81 7.53 -0.27
C VAL A 186 -9.10 7.54 1.07
N ASN A 187 -9.85 7.86 2.12
CA ASN A 187 -9.28 8.07 3.45
C ASN A 187 -8.69 6.76 4.00
N ALA A 188 -7.37 6.75 4.17
CA ALA A 188 -6.63 5.67 4.83
C ALA A 188 -6.88 4.27 4.20
N LEU A 189 -6.98 4.22 2.86
CA LEU A 189 -7.36 3.04 2.07
C LEU A 189 -6.77 1.73 2.60
N TYR A 190 -5.44 1.60 2.71
CA TYR A 190 -4.83 0.32 3.10
C TYR A 190 -5.27 -0.17 4.48
N SER A 191 -5.41 0.73 5.45
CA SER A 191 -5.81 0.39 6.83
C SER A 191 -7.33 0.18 6.98
N SER A 192 -8.14 0.62 6.02
CA SER A 192 -9.59 0.59 6.15
C SER A 192 -10.23 -0.72 5.66
N ILE A 193 -9.56 -1.45 4.75
CA ILE A 193 -10.09 -2.66 4.11
C ILE A 193 -10.28 -3.80 5.13
N PRO A 194 -11.52 -4.27 5.34
CA PRO A 194 -11.76 -5.47 6.16
C PRO A 194 -11.26 -6.72 5.44
N HIS A 195 -10.48 -7.59 6.11
CA HIS A 195 -9.85 -8.75 5.45
C HIS A 195 -10.86 -9.64 4.71
N LEU A 196 -11.93 -10.08 5.39
CA LEU A 196 -12.94 -10.96 4.81
C LEU A 196 -13.64 -10.33 3.60
N LYS A 197 -14.06 -9.06 3.73
CA LYS A 197 -14.69 -8.32 2.63
C LYS A 197 -13.74 -8.17 1.46
N GLY A 198 -12.48 -7.79 1.72
CA GLY A 198 -11.50 -7.63 0.66
C GLY A 198 -11.14 -8.93 -0.05
N LEU A 199 -11.04 -10.05 0.68
CA LEU A 199 -10.84 -11.37 0.08
C LEU A 199 -12.02 -11.78 -0.80
N SER A 200 -13.26 -11.59 -0.33
CA SER A 200 -14.48 -11.86 -1.12
C SER A 200 -14.49 -11.05 -2.41
N VAL A 201 -14.30 -9.73 -2.31
CA VAL A 201 -14.35 -8.81 -3.45
C VAL A 201 -13.26 -9.13 -4.46
N VAL A 202 -12.02 -9.39 -4.01
CA VAL A 202 -10.94 -9.77 -4.92
C VAL A 202 -11.24 -11.13 -5.57
N GLY A 203 -11.78 -12.08 -4.82
CA GLY A 203 -12.19 -13.38 -5.38
C GLY A 203 -13.23 -13.24 -6.49
N GLU A 204 -14.23 -12.37 -6.31
CA GLU A 204 -15.24 -12.04 -7.32
C GLU A 204 -14.59 -11.40 -8.56
N VAL A 205 -13.72 -10.40 -8.37
CA VAL A 205 -13.01 -9.73 -9.47
C VAL A 205 -12.16 -10.73 -10.27
N LEU A 206 -11.39 -11.58 -9.59
CA LEU A 206 -10.56 -12.60 -10.24
C LEU A 206 -11.42 -13.60 -11.03
N SER A 207 -12.55 -14.02 -10.46
CA SER A 207 -13.47 -14.97 -11.11
C SER A 207 -14.11 -14.41 -12.37
N GLN A 208 -14.42 -13.11 -12.38
CA GLN A 208 -15.00 -12.41 -13.54
C GLN A 208 -14.02 -12.28 -14.72
N THR A 209 -12.71 -12.41 -14.48
CA THR A 209 -11.73 -12.35 -15.58
C THR A 209 -11.84 -13.57 -16.50
N HIS A 210 -12.28 -14.73 -15.97
CA HIS A 210 -12.23 -16.03 -16.64
C HIS A 210 -10.84 -16.42 -17.20
N LYS A 211 -9.77 -15.76 -16.73
CA LYS A 211 -8.38 -15.98 -17.17
C LYS A 211 -7.59 -16.90 -16.25
N ILE A 212 -8.06 -17.05 -15.01
CA ILE A 212 -7.36 -17.79 -13.95
C ILE A 212 -8.21 -19.00 -13.56
N PRO A 213 -7.65 -20.23 -13.56
CA PRO A 213 -8.31 -21.42 -13.05
C PRO A 213 -8.83 -21.24 -11.61
N VAL A 214 -9.96 -21.89 -11.29
CA VAL A 214 -10.67 -21.71 -10.00
C VAL A 214 -9.82 -22.16 -8.81
N ASP A 215 -9.10 -23.26 -8.96
CA ASP A 215 -8.12 -23.78 -8.00
C ASP A 215 -6.97 -22.79 -7.77
N GLN A 216 -6.45 -22.16 -8.84
CA GLN A 216 -5.43 -21.12 -8.71
C GLN A 216 -5.98 -19.86 -8.02
N ILE A 217 -7.22 -19.44 -8.31
CA ILE A 217 -7.89 -18.35 -7.57
C ILE A 217 -7.99 -18.69 -6.08
N SER A 218 -8.44 -19.90 -5.75
CA SER A 218 -8.54 -20.37 -4.36
C SER A 218 -7.18 -20.31 -3.65
N TYR A 219 -6.10 -20.74 -4.31
CA TYR A 219 -4.75 -20.66 -3.77
C TYR A 219 -4.26 -19.22 -3.57
N ILE A 220 -4.53 -18.33 -4.52
CA ILE A 220 -4.22 -16.89 -4.41
C ILE A 220 -4.94 -16.30 -3.20
N LEU A 221 -6.24 -16.58 -3.01
CA LEU A 221 -7.02 -16.06 -1.88
C LEU A 221 -6.52 -16.59 -0.53
N LYS A 222 -6.20 -17.89 -0.43
CA LYS A 222 -5.55 -18.46 0.76
C LYS A 222 -4.20 -17.81 1.06
N SER A 223 -3.42 -17.53 0.02
CA SER A 223 -2.13 -16.84 0.15
C SER A 223 -2.29 -15.39 0.62
N MET A 224 -3.26 -14.66 0.08
CA MET A 224 -3.62 -13.32 0.54
C MET A 224 -4.08 -13.33 1.99
N GLU A 225 -4.97 -14.24 2.36
CA GLU A 225 -5.46 -14.42 3.73
C GLU A 225 -4.30 -14.70 4.70
N PHE A 226 -3.37 -15.56 4.29
CA PHE A 226 -2.16 -15.83 5.07
C PHE A 226 -1.34 -14.55 5.27
N ILE A 227 -1.09 -13.76 4.23
CA ILE A 227 -0.29 -12.54 4.36
C ILE A 227 -0.99 -11.53 5.29
N LEU A 228 -2.30 -11.30 5.09
CA LEU A 228 -3.10 -10.35 5.88
C LEU A 228 -3.13 -10.73 7.36
N ASN A 229 -3.29 -12.02 7.67
CA ASN A 229 -3.43 -12.51 9.05
C ASN A 229 -2.10 -12.77 9.77
N ASN A 230 -0.96 -12.69 9.08
CA ASN A 230 0.37 -12.95 9.66
C ASN A 230 1.32 -11.75 9.51
N ASN A 231 0.75 -10.56 9.40
CA ASN A 231 1.46 -9.30 9.28
C ASN A 231 1.90 -8.78 10.67
N TYR A 232 2.79 -9.53 11.29
CA TYR A 232 3.40 -9.18 12.56
C TYR A 232 4.61 -8.27 12.37
N PHE A 233 4.99 -7.52 13.39
CA PHE A 233 6.19 -6.69 13.41
C PHE A 233 6.64 -6.39 14.83
N LYS A 234 7.88 -5.90 14.94
CA LYS A 234 8.50 -5.49 16.20
C LYS A 234 8.55 -3.97 16.31
N PHE A 235 8.27 -3.44 17.49
CA PHE A 235 8.59 -2.07 17.88
C PHE A 235 9.34 -2.13 19.22
N GLU A 236 10.52 -1.51 19.28
CA GLU A 236 11.43 -1.66 20.43
C GLU A 236 11.65 -3.13 20.80
N ASN A 237 11.13 -3.60 21.94
CA ASN A 237 11.26 -4.99 22.39
C ASN A 237 9.98 -5.81 22.21
N ASP A 238 8.87 -5.17 21.83
CA ASP A 238 7.54 -5.77 21.81
C ASP A 238 7.12 -6.17 20.39
N PHE A 239 6.30 -7.21 20.33
CA PHE A 239 5.74 -7.73 19.09
C PHE A 239 4.29 -7.32 18.96
N PHE A 240 3.87 -6.98 17.76
CA PHE A 240 2.51 -6.59 17.41
C PHE A 240 2.07 -7.31 16.15
N ILE A 241 0.77 -7.41 15.95
CA ILE A 241 0.17 -7.88 14.71
C ILE A 241 -0.92 -6.94 14.23
N GLN A 242 -0.97 -6.69 12.92
CA GLN A 242 -2.06 -5.96 12.31
C GLN A 242 -3.23 -6.90 12.00
N ARG A 243 -4.43 -6.57 12.50
CA ARG A 243 -5.66 -7.35 12.38
C ARG A 243 -6.66 -6.81 11.36
N LYS A 244 -6.45 -5.58 10.90
CA LYS A 244 -7.32 -4.91 9.93
C LYS A 244 -6.49 -4.19 8.88
N GLY A 245 -6.97 -4.22 7.64
CA GLY A 245 -6.28 -3.62 6.50
C GLY A 245 -5.00 -4.38 6.13
N THR A 246 -4.19 -3.76 5.28
CA THR A 246 -2.89 -4.29 4.88
C THR A 246 -1.78 -3.36 5.36
N ALA A 247 -0.60 -3.90 5.73
CA ALA A 247 0.49 -3.02 6.13
C ALA A 247 1.03 -2.27 4.92
N MET A 248 1.25 -0.98 5.13
CA MET A 248 2.10 -0.18 4.25
C MET A 248 3.52 -0.76 4.30
N GLY A 249 4.06 -1.14 3.14
CA GLY A 249 5.37 -1.78 3.00
C GLY A 249 5.32 -3.22 2.50
N THR A 250 4.14 -3.85 2.52
CA THR A 250 3.92 -5.17 1.93
C THR A 250 3.77 -5.07 0.40
N LYS A 251 4.40 -5.98 -0.36
CA LYS A 251 4.49 -5.89 -1.83
C LYS A 251 3.13 -5.97 -2.54
N PHE A 252 2.21 -6.84 -2.10
CA PHE A 252 0.91 -7.02 -2.76
C PHE A 252 -0.13 -5.97 -2.34
N ALA A 253 0.16 -5.13 -1.34
CA ALA A 253 -0.79 -4.17 -0.81
C ALA A 253 -1.39 -3.22 -1.87
N PRO A 254 -0.61 -2.67 -2.83
CA PRO A 254 -1.15 -1.83 -3.89
C PRO A 254 -2.10 -2.61 -4.82
N SER A 255 -1.73 -3.84 -5.21
CA SER A 255 -2.60 -4.68 -6.06
C SER A 255 -3.90 -5.03 -5.36
N TYR A 256 -3.81 -5.43 -4.09
CA TYR A 256 -4.97 -5.73 -3.25
C TYR A 256 -5.93 -4.55 -3.15
N ALA A 257 -5.42 -3.35 -2.85
CA ALA A 257 -6.22 -2.15 -2.73
C ALA A 257 -6.85 -1.75 -4.07
N ASN A 258 -6.13 -1.87 -5.19
CA ASN A 258 -6.66 -1.57 -6.51
C ASN A 258 -7.81 -2.50 -6.90
N LEU A 259 -7.68 -3.81 -6.67
CA LEU A 259 -8.73 -4.78 -6.97
C LEU A 259 -9.93 -4.63 -6.03
N TYR A 260 -9.68 -4.33 -4.75
CA TYR A 260 -10.74 -4.02 -3.80
C TYR A 260 -11.57 -2.82 -4.27
N MET A 261 -10.88 -1.73 -4.64
CA MET A 261 -11.54 -0.54 -5.16
C MET A 261 -12.23 -0.80 -6.50
N ALA A 262 -11.69 -1.65 -7.37
CA ALA A 262 -12.38 -2.02 -8.61
C ALA A 262 -13.73 -2.71 -8.35
N GLY A 263 -13.81 -3.57 -7.34
CA GLY A 263 -15.08 -4.16 -6.90
C GLY A 263 -16.03 -3.16 -6.25
N TRP A 264 -15.51 -2.17 -5.52
CA TRP A 264 -16.34 -1.08 -5.01
C TRP A 264 -16.87 -0.21 -6.16
N GLU A 265 -16.02 0.15 -7.11
CA GLU A 265 -16.37 0.93 -8.30
C GLU A 265 -17.40 0.23 -9.17
N SER A 266 -17.28 -1.09 -9.35
CA SER A 266 -18.26 -1.86 -10.14
C SER A 266 -19.66 -1.84 -9.51
N GLN A 267 -19.78 -1.69 -8.19
CA GLN A 267 -21.06 -1.60 -7.50
C GLN A 267 -21.61 -0.18 -7.43
N PHE A 268 -20.77 0.80 -7.04
CA PHE A 268 -21.24 2.14 -6.68
C PHE A 268 -21.03 3.19 -7.78
N VAL A 269 -20.09 2.96 -8.71
CA VAL A 269 -19.78 3.90 -9.81
C VAL A 269 -20.38 3.39 -11.12
N TYR A 270 -20.06 2.16 -11.50
CA TYR A 270 -20.41 1.55 -12.79
C TYR A 270 -21.57 0.55 -12.72
N GLY A 271 -22.16 0.34 -11.55
CA GLY A 271 -23.23 -0.65 -11.37
C GLY A 271 -24.40 -0.37 -12.31
N SER A 272 -25.09 -1.41 -12.77
CA SER A 272 -26.23 -1.31 -13.70
C SER A 272 -27.39 -0.45 -13.20
N HIS A 273 -27.42 -0.16 -11.89
CA HIS A 273 -28.40 0.70 -11.23
C HIS A 273 -27.87 2.11 -10.93
N SER A 274 -26.62 2.41 -11.28
CA SER A 274 -26.02 3.74 -11.11
C SER A 274 -26.66 4.69 -12.11
N TRP A 275 -27.68 5.42 -11.65
CA TRP A 275 -28.31 6.50 -12.41
C TRP A 275 -27.29 7.56 -12.85
N ALA A 276 -26.14 7.62 -12.20
CA ALA A 276 -25.06 8.57 -12.45
C ALA A 276 -24.12 8.15 -13.59
N GLN A 277 -24.13 6.89 -14.05
CA GLN A 277 -23.13 6.37 -14.99
C GLN A 277 -23.02 7.19 -16.28
N HIS A 278 -24.16 7.60 -16.85
CA HIS A 278 -24.20 8.40 -18.09
C HIS A 278 -23.76 9.85 -17.90
N LYS A 279 -23.62 10.31 -16.65
CA LYS A 279 -23.12 11.63 -16.28
C LYS A 279 -21.61 11.61 -16.02
N ILE A 280 -20.97 10.45 -16.00
CA ILE A 280 -19.52 10.33 -15.80
C ILE A 280 -18.85 10.21 -17.17
N LEU A 281 -18.20 11.28 -17.62
CA LEU A 281 -17.49 11.30 -18.91
C LEU A 281 -16.24 10.40 -18.89
N SER A 282 -15.48 10.47 -17.80
CA SER A 282 -14.28 9.67 -17.58
C SER A 282 -14.04 9.55 -16.09
N TYR A 283 -13.68 8.36 -15.63
CA TYR A 283 -13.34 8.09 -14.23
C TYR A 283 -12.05 7.28 -14.17
N ARG A 284 -11.06 7.77 -13.42
CA ARG A 284 -9.73 7.18 -13.28
C ARG A 284 -9.28 7.26 -11.83
N ARG A 285 -8.49 6.27 -11.41
CA ARG A 285 -7.96 6.16 -10.06
C ARG A 285 -6.49 5.73 -10.08
N TYR A 286 -5.68 6.49 -9.37
CA TYR A 286 -4.31 6.15 -9.01
C TYR A 286 -4.27 5.77 -7.54
N ILE A 287 -4.37 4.47 -7.25
CA ILE A 287 -4.44 3.93 -5.88
C ILE A 287 -5.60 4.56 -5.08
N ASP A 288 -5.34 5.56 -4.25
CA ASP A 288 -6.29 6.30 -3.40
C ASP A 288 -6.80 7.60 -4.03
N ASP A 289 -6.07 8.16 -5.00
CA ASP A 289 -6.47 9.37 -5.72
C ASP A 289 -7.44 9.02 -6.86
N VAL A 290 -8.65 9.58 -6.82
CA VAL A 290 -9.67 9.45 -7.86
C VAL A 290 -9.83 10.77 -8.59
N PHE A 291 -9.96 10.70 -9.91
CA PHE A 291 -10.35 11.81 -10.76
C PHE A 291 -11.49 11.38 -11.67
N PHE A 292 -12.51 12.25 -11.81
CA PHE A 292 -13.51 12.08 -12.85
C PHE A 292 -14.08 13.40 -13.34
N VAL A 293 -14.69 13.36 -14.52
CA VAL A 293 -15.41 14.48 -15.11
C VAL A 293 -16.90 14.19 -15.09
N TRP A 294 -17.67 15.09 -14.50
CA TRP A 294 -19.11 15.02 -14.37
C TRP A 294 -19.81 15.92 -15.40
N ARG A 295 -20.79 15.35 -16.09
CA ARG A 295 -21.62 15.99 -17.12
C ARG A 295 -23.07 15.96 -16.66
N GLY A 296 -23.42 16.88 -15.78
CA GLY A 296 -24.74 16.99 -15.19
C GLY A 296 -24.79 18.16 -14.21
N ALA A 297 -25.97 18.35 -13.62
CA ALA A 297 -26.17 19.39 -12.62
C ALA A 297 -25.29 19.13 -11.37
N GLU A 298 -24.90 20.19 -10.68
CA GLU A 298 -24.07 20.11 -9.47
C GLU A 298 -24.85 19.43 -8.32
N GLU A 299 -26.16 19.63 -8.24
CA GLU A 299 -27.02 19.00 -7.23
C GLU A 299 -27.05 17.48 -7.38
N ASP A 300 -27.03 17.00 -8.63
CA ASP A 300 -26.92 15.59 -8.95
C ASP A 300 -25.53 15.06 -8.57
N LEU A 301 -24.47 15.83 -8.86
CA LEU A 301 -23.11 15.45 -8.45
C LEU A 301 -23.02 15.28 -6.93
N ILE A 302 -23.55 16.23 -6.16
CA ILE A 302 -23.57 16.17 -4.70
C ILE A 302 -24.34 14.93 -4.23
N SER A 303 -25.49 14.65 -4.84
CA SER A 303 -26.29 13.46 -4.51
C SER A 303 -25.55 12.16 -4.81
N PHE A 304 -24.89 12.08 -5.97
CA PHE A 304 -24.05 10.94 -6.34
C PHE A 304 -22.89 10.76 -5.35
N LEU A 305 -22.13 11.84 -5.09
CA LEU A 305 -21.00 11.84 -4.18
C LEU A 305 -21.41 11.40 -2.77
N ASN A 306 -22.51 11.89 -2.23
CA ASN A 306 -23.03 11.50 -0.91
C ASN A 306 -23.35 9.99 -0.83
N GLY A 307 -23.69 9.35 -1.95
CA GLY A 307 -23.94 7.91 -2.03
C GLY A 307 -22.69 7.04 -2.07
N LEU A 308 -21.48 7.62 -2.19
CA LEU A 308 -20.23 6.87 -2.32
C LEU A 308 -19.59 6.50 -0.97
N ASP A 309 -19.88 7.21 0.12
CA ASP A 309 -19.35 6.79 1.42
C ASP A 309 -20.02 5.49 1.86
N ASN A 310 -19.22 4.49 2.24
CA ASN A 310 -19.75 3.19 2.61
C ASN A 310 -18.96 2.57 3.78
N LEU A 311 -19.61 2.54 4.95
CA LEU A 311 -19.03 2.02 6.19
C LEU A 311 -18.78 0.51 6.15
N GLU A 312 -19.63 -0.27 5.47
CA GLU A 312 -19.45 -1.72 5.33
C GLU A 312 -18.18 -2.04 4.52
N TRP A 313 -17.87 -1.19 3.55
CA TRP A 313 -16.64 -1.28 2.74
C TRP A 313 -15.45 -0.57 3.39
N GLY A 314 -15.64 0.14 4.49
CA GLY A 314 -14.60 0.98 5.08
C GLY A 314 -14.11 2.08 4.13
N ILE A 315 -14.93 2.51 3.17
CA ILE A 315 -14.60 3.55 2.19
C ILE A 315 -15.23 4.86 2.62
N LYS A 316 -14.39 5.88 2.71
CA LYS A 316 -14.78 7.28 2.93
C LYS A 316 -13.94 8.15 2.01
N LEU A 317 -14.59 9.10 1.34
CA LEU A 317 -13.95 9.96 0.34
C LEU A 317 -13.88 11.40 0.84
N ASP A 318 -12.67 11.98 0.83
CA ASP A 318 -12.50 13.42 0.83
C ASP A 318 -12.70 13.92 -0.61
N ARG A 319 -13.56 14.92 -0.83
CA ARG A 319 -14.06 15.31 -2.17
C ARG A 319 -13.79 16.78 -2.46
N LYS A 320 -13.42 17.08 -3.70
CA LYS A 320 -13.34 18.45 -4.23
C LYS A 320 -13.82 18.46 -5.67
N TRP A 321 -14.49 19.53 -6.08
CA TRP A 321 -14.88 19.73 -7.46
C TRP A 321 -14.71 21.18 -7.88
N SER A 322 -14.59 21.40 -9.19
CA SER A 322 -14.56 22.73 -9.77
C SER A 322 -15.92 23.40 -9.59
N VAL A 323 -15.94 24.58 -8.98
CA VAL A 323 -17.12 25.44 -8.96
C VAL A 323 -16.85 26.54 -9.97
N ASP A 324 -17.77 26.76 -10.90
CA ASP A 324 -17.71 27.93 -11.78
C ASP A 324 -17.70 29.18 -10.88
N LYS A 325 -16.65 30.00 -10.99
CA LYS A 325 -16.56 31.31 -10.35
C LYS A 325 -16.89 32.41 -11.34
#